data_AF-S5GH66-F1
#
_entry.id   AF-S5GH66-F1
#
_cell.length_a   1.000
_cell.length_b   1.000
_cell.length_c   1.000
_cell.angle_alpha   90.00
_cell.angle_beta   90.00
_cell.angle_gamma   90.00
#
_symmetry.space_group_name_H-M   'P 1'
#
loop_
_entity.id
_entity.type
_entity.pdbx_description
1 polymer ?
#
loop_
_entity_poly.entity_id
_entity_poly.type
_entity_poly.pdbx_seq_one_letter_code
_entity_poly.pdbx_strand_id
1 'polypeptide(L)'
;MAELVSIDKYALDNLPELTKLEATNNPKLSYIHRLAFHNIPTLESLMLNNNALNAMYQNTVYSLPNLREISLHSNPLRCDCVIHWMNPNKTSIRFMEPLSMFCAMPPEYRGQLVKEVLLQDSSEQCLPMISHEAFPNHLNLDIDMTVFLDCRAMAEPDPEIYWVTPLGNKITVETLSDKYRLSGEGTLAISSIQVEDSGRYTCVAQNTEGADTRVATLRVNGTLLDGAQLLKIYVKQAESHSILVSWKVNSNVMTSNLKWSSATMKIDNPHITYTARVP
;
A
#
# COMPACT_ATOMS: atom_id res chain seq x y z
N MET A 1 3.06 -15.33 -21.32
CA MET A 1 3.88 -14.10 -21.25
C MET A 1 3.48 -13.41 -19.97
N ALA A 2 4.42 -12.96 -19.14
CA ALA A 2 4.07 -12.24 -17.91
C ALA A 2 3.37 -10.93 -18.30
N GLU A 3 2.20 -10.66 -17.72
CA GLU A 3 1.47 -9.43 -17.94
C GLU A 3 2.12 -8.29 -17.15
N LEU A 4 2.25 -7.11 -17.76
CA LEU A 4 2.88 -5.94 -17.14
C LEU A 4 2.00 -5.44 -15.99
N VAL A 5 2.51 -5.48 -14.75
CA VAL A 5 1.78 -5.02 -13.56
C VAL A 5 2.13 -3.60 -13.14
N SER A 6 3.34 -3.15 -13.49
CA SER A 6 3.86 -1.83 -13.14
C SER A 6 4.83 -1.31 -14.19
N ILE A 7 5.02 0.02 -14.22
CA ILE A 7 6.13 0.67 -14.91
C ILE A 7 7.08 1.20 -13.84
N ASP A 8 8.20 0.50 -13.64
CA ASP A 8 9.18 0.85 -12.61
C ASP A 8 10.17 1.93 -13.10
N LYS A 9 10.95 2.49 -12.17
CA LYS A 9 11.82 3.66 -12.35
C LYS A 9 12.68 3.67 -13.62
N TYR A 10 13.27 2.53 -13.98
CA TYR A 10 14.25 2.42 -15.06
C TYR A 10 13.71 1.70 -16.30
N ALA A 11 12.40 1.45 -16.35
CA ALA A 11 11.80 0.60 -17.39
C ALA A 11 11.98 1.14 -18.81
N LEU A 12 12.15 2.46 -18.96
CA LEU A 12 12.21 3.14 -20.25
C LEU A 12 13.54 3.89 -20.50
N ASP A 13 14.55 3.69 -19.65
CA ASP A 13 15.84 4.41 -19.73
C ASP A 13 16.59 4.21 -21.05
N ASN A 14 16.34 3.09 -21.73
CA ASN A 14 16.97 2.77 -23.01
C ASN A 14 16.23 3.37 -24.23
N LEU A 15 15.19 4.19 -24.00
CA LEU A 15 14.35 4.77 -25.05
C LEU A 15 14.30 6.32 -24.95
N PRO A 16 15.44 7.03 -24.97
CA PRO A 16 15.48 8.48 -24.72
C PRO A 16 14.77 9.34 -25.77
N GLU A 17 14.57 8.81 -26.98
CA GLU A 17 13.91 9.49 -28.11
C GLU A 17 12.39 9.19 -28.18
N LEU A 18 11.83 8.54 -27.16
CA LEU A 18 10.43 8.13 -27.16
C LEU A 18 9.52 9.37 -27.12
N THR A 19 8.67 9.54 -28.14
CA THR A 19 7.71 10.64 -28.24
C THR A 19 6.28 10.21 -27.92
N LYS A 20 5.99 8.92 -28.04
CA LYS A 20 4.68 8.34 -27.76
C LYS A 20 4.82 7.01 -27.04
N LEU A 21 4.07 6.85 -25.94
CA LEU A 21 3.97 5.60 -25.20
C LEU A 21 2.51 5.18 -25.13
N GLU A 22 2.22 3.98 -25.63
CA GLU A 22 0.90 3.35 -25.51
C GLU A 22 0.99 2.08 -24.68
N ALA A 23 0.43 2.13 -23.48
CA ALA A 23 0.25 0.97 -22.61
C ALA A 23 -1.22 0.92 -22.20
N THR A 24 -2.08 0.46 -23.12
CA THR A 24 -3.54 0.45 -22.96
C THR A 24 -4.06 -0.98 -22.88
N ASN A 25 -5.28 -1.16 -22.35
CA ASN A 25 -5.97 -2.46 -22.32
C ASN A 25 -5.24 -3.56 -21.53
N ASN A 26 -4.58 -3.19 -20.45
CA ASN A 26 -3.92 -4.12 -19.55
C ASN A 26 -4.53 -4.02 -18.13
N PRO A 27 -5.46 -4.92 -17.77
CA PRO A 27 -6.17 -4.87 -16.49
C PRO A 27 -5.28 -5.17 -15.28
N LYS A 28 -4.00 -5.49 -15.48
CA LYS A 28 -3.03 -5.68 -14.39
C LYS A 28 -2.09 -4.52 -14.18
N LEU A 29 -1.97 -3.60 -15.15
CA LEU A 29 -1.13 -2.42 -14.98
C LEU A 29 -1.78 -1.47 -13.97
N SER A 30 -1.27 -1.46 -12.74
CA SER A 30 -1.89 -0.75 -11.62
C SER A 30 -0.96 0.20 -10.88
N TYR A 31 0.31 0.29 -11.28
CA TYR A 31 1.27 1.20 -10.68
C TYR A 31 2.26 1.78 -11.69
N ILE A 32 2.56 3.06 -11.54
CA ILE A 32 3.63 3.74 -12.28
C ILE A 32 4.51 4.44 -11.25
N HIS A 33 5.80 4.09 -11.25
CA HIS A 33 6.76 4.69 -10.35
C HIS A 33 6.92 6.18 -10.62
N ARG A 34 7.12 6.99 -9.57
CA ARG A 34 7.14 8.46 -9.67
C ARG A 34 8.24 9.04 -10.58
N LEU A 35 9.28 8.26 -10.81
CA LEU A 35 10.42 8.60 -11.68
C LEU A 35 10.48 7.75 -12.96
N ALA A 36 9.44 6.97 -13.27
CA ALA A 36 9.43 6.05 -14.42
C ALA A 36 9.70 6.73 -15.77
N PHE A 37 9.37 8.02 -15.89
CA PHE A 37 9.49 8.79 -17.13
C PHE A 37 10.59 9.86 -17.07
N HIS A 38 11.44 9.86 -16.04
CA HIS A 38 12.43 10.92 -15.81
C HIS A 38 13.46 11.05 -16.95
N ASN A 39 13.83 9.93 -17.58
CA ASN A 39 14.85 9.87 -18.63
C ASN A 39 14.28 9.91 -20.06
N ILE A 40 13.00 10.27 -20.23
CA ILE A 40 12.33 10.36 -21.55
C ILE A 40 11.67 11.74 -21.76
N PRO A 41 12.45 12.84 -21.75
CA PRO A 41 11.91 14.21 -21.78
C PRO A 41 11.21 14.56 -23.11
N THR A 42 11.40 13.77 -24.16
CA THR A 42 10.80 13.95 -25.49
C THR A 42 9.35 13.47 -25.58
N LEU A 43 8.82 12.81 -24.53
CA LEU A 43 7.49 12.22 -24.58
C LEU A 43 6.39 13.29 -24.70
N GLU A 44 5.58 13.19 -25.76
CA GLU A 44 4.50 14.13 -26.07
C GLU A 44 3.10 13.53 -25.83
N SER A 45 2.96 12.20 -25.99
CA SER A 45 1.68 11.49 -25.93
C SER A 45 1.79 10.23 -25.07
N LEU A 46 0.97 10.16 -24.01
CA LEU A 46 0.98 9.06 -23.03
C LEU A 46 -0.41 8.41 -22.90
N MET A 47 -0.58 7.23 -23.50
CA MET A 47 -1.86 6.52 -23.51
C MET A 47 -1.86 5.38 -22.49
N LEU A 48 -2.67 5.52 -21.45
CA LEU A 48 -2.76 4.61 -20.29
C LEU A 48 -4.21 4.24 -19.94
N ASN A 49 -5.12 4.37 -20.90
CA ASN A 49 -6.52 4.01 -20.70
C ASN A 49 -6.76 2.51 -20.62
N ASN A 50 -7.86 2.15 -19.96
CA ASN A 50 -8.33 0.77 -19.85
C ASN A 50 -7.32 -0.15 -19.14
N ASN A 51 -6.76 0.33 -18.02
CA ASN A 51 -5.87 -0.42 -17.14
C ASN A 51 -6.45 -0.50 -15.71
N ALA A 52 -5.62 -0.78 -14.72
CA ALA A 52 -5.99 -0.84 -13.30
C ALA A 52 -5.31 0.26 -12.44
N LEU A 53 -4.93 1.39 -13.05
CA LEU A 53 -4.25 2.47 -12.34
C LEU A 53 -5.20 3.16 -11.36
N ASN A 54 -4.78 3.30 -10.10
CA ASN A 54 -5.53 4.09 -9.12
C ASN A 54 -5.20 5.58 -9.21
N ALA A 55 -3.97 5.93 -9.53
CA ALA A 55 -3.57 7.32 -9.72
C ALA A 55 -2.27 7.37 -10.53
N MET A 56 -1.81 8.59 -10.81
CA MET A 56 -0.46 8.87 -11.28
C MET A 56 0.09 10.04 -10.48
N TYR A 57 1.33 9.94 -10.02
CA TYR A 57 1.97 11.01 -9.27
C TYR A 57 2.14 12.27 -10.14
N GLN A 58 1.89 13.41 -9.53
CA GLN A 58 2.13 14.73 -10.13
C GLN A 58 3.58 14.86 -10.61
N ASN A 59 4.55 14.42 -9.80
CA ASN A 59 5.98 14.47 -10.15
C ASN A 59 6.33 13.61 -11.37
N THR A 60 5.63 12.49 -11.60
CA THR A 60 5.83 11.68 -12.81
C THR A 60 5.52 12.51 -14.05
N VAL A 61 4.44 13.28 -14.00
CA VAL A 61 3.97 14.09 -15.13
C VAL A 61 4.83 15.35 -15.29
N TYR A 62 5.21 16.00 -14.19
CA TYR A 62 6.08 17.18 -14.22
C TYR A 62 7.50 16.89 -14.70
N SER A 63 7.94 15.63 -14.65
CA SER A 63 9.20 15.22 -15.27
C SER A 63 9.17 15.23 -16.80
N LEU A 64 7.99 15.40 -17.42
CA LEU A 64 7.79 15.38 -18.87
C LEU A 64 7.43 16.78 -19.41
N PRO A 65 8.43 17.60 -19.79
CA PRO A 65 8.18 19.00 -20.20
C PRO A 65 7.43 19.12 -21.53
N ASN A 66 7.52 18.11 -22.41
CA ASN A 66 6.90 18.12 -23.73
C ASN A 66 5.54 17.42 -23.78
N LEU A 67 5.03 16.92 -22.65
CA LEU A 67 3.80 16.16 -22.63
C LEU A 67 2.60 17.06 -22.96
N ARG A 68 1.87 16.70 -24.04
CA ARG A 68 0.73 17.47 -24.54
C ARG A 68 -0.59 16.78 -24.26
N GLU A 69 -0.61 15.46 -24.35
CA GLU A 69 -1.83 14.68 -24.20
C GLU A 69 -1.61 13.42 -23.36
N ILE A 70 -2.63 13.10 -22.56
CA ILE A 70 -2.66 11.91 -21.72
C ILE A 70 -4.03 11.25 -21.76
N SER A 71 -4.06 9.92 -21.78
CA SER A 71 -5.28 9.13 -21.68
C SER A 71 -5.27 8.30 -20.40
N LEU A 72 -6.22 8.55 -19.50
CA LEU A 72 -6.36 7.84 -18.21
C LEU A 72 -7.78 7.31 -17.97
N HIS A 73 -8.69 7.47 -18.93
CA HIS A 73 -10.06 6.98 -18.79
C HIS A 73 -10.11 5.44 -18.62
N SER A 74 -11.24 4.95 -18.12
CA SER A 74 -11.43 3.51 -17.86
C SER A 74 -10.38 2.91 -16.91
N ASN A 75 -9.92 3.69 -15.94
CA ASN A 75 -9.09 3.22 -14.82
C ASN A 75 -9.87 3.39 -13.50
N PRO A 76 -9.64 2.54 -12.49
CA PRO A 76 -10.26 2.65 -11.16
C PRO A 76 -9.62 3.77 -10.33
N LEU A 77 -9.80 5.02 -10.77
CA LEU A 77 -9.12 6.18 -10.20
C LEU A 77 -9.53 6.45 -8.76
N ARG A 78 -8.55 6.68 -7.89
CA ARG A 78 -8.72 7.21 -6.53
C ARG A 78 -8.65 8.73 -6.62
N CYS A 79 -9.77 9.38 -6.34
CA CYS A 79 -9.94 10.82 -6.37
C CYS A 79 -9.63 11.43 -5.02
N ASP A 80 -8.33 11.50 -4.74
CA ASP A 80 -7.76 12.13 -3.55
C ASP A 80 -6.57 13.02 -3.94
N CYS A 81 -5.70 13.27 -2.95
CA CYS A 81 -4.61 14.22 -3.07
C CYS A 81 -3.67 13.95 -4.27
N VAL A 82 -3.48 12.68 -4.65
CA VAL A 82 -2.51 12.28 -5.67
C VAL A 82 -2.91 12.76 -7.07
N ILE A 83 -4.22 12.87 -7.36
CA ILE A 83 -4.71 13.23 -8.69
C ILE A 83 -5.04 14.73 -8.84
N HIS A 84 -4.75 15.57 -7.84
CA HIS A 84 -5.06 17.01 -7.91
C HIS A 84 -4.42 17.74 -9.09
N TRP A 85 -3.28 17.25 -9.59
CA TRP A 85 -2.64 17.80 -10.79
C TRP A 85 -3.50 17.66 -12.06
N MET A 86 -4.49 16.76 -12.06
CA MET A 86 -5.44 16.58 -13.16
C MET A 86 -6.51 17.68 -13.22
N ASN A 87 -6.48 18.66 -12.31
CA ASN A 87 -7.42 19.78 -12.33
C ASN A 87 -7.24 20.59 -13.64
N PRO A 88 -8.26 20.67 -14.50
CA PRO A 88 -8.14 21.29 -15.83
C PRO A 88 -7.89 22.80 -15.77
N ASN A 89 -8.14 23.46 -14.63
CA ASN A 89 -7.83 24.88 -14.45
C ASN A 89 -6.36 25.11 -14.09
N LYS A 90 -5.62 24.06 -13.70
CA LYS A 90 -4.23 24.12 -13.23
C LYS A 90 -3.22 23.42 -14.16
N THR A 91 -3.69 22.69 -15.17
CA THR A 91 -2.83 21.95 -16.10
C THR A 91 -3.09 22.33 -17.55
N SER A 92 -2.05 22.38 -18.37
CA SER A 92 -2.12 22.58 -19.82
C SER A 92 -2.24 21.28 -20.61
N ILE A 93 -2.16 20.13 -19.92
CA ILE A 93 -2.20 18.80 -20.56
C ILE A 93 -3.63 18.49 -21.01
N ARG A 94 -3.77 18.03 -22.25
CA ARG A 94 -5.04 17.58 -22.82
C ARG A 94 -5.36 16.15 -22.35
N PHE A 95 -6.48 15.99 -21.64
CA PHE A 95 -7.01 14.66 -21.32
C PHE A 95 -7.83 14.10 -22.48
N MET A 96 -7.54 12.87 -22.87
CA MET A 96 -8.32 12.10 -23.85
C MET A 96 -9.54 11.49 -23.16
N GLU A 97 -10.70 11.65 -23.77
CA GLU A 97 -12.00 11.19 -23.23
C GLU A 97 -12.25 11.60 -21.75
N PRO A 98 -12.20 12.89 -21.40
CA PRO A 98 -12.30 13.34 -20.00
C PRO A 98 -13.69 13.05 -19.38
N LEU A 99 -14.72 12.86 -20.20
CA LEU A 99 -16.07 12.47 -19.77
C LEU A 99 -16.17 10.97 -19.41
N SER A 100 -15.15 10.18 -19.75
CA SER A 100 -15.04 8.75 -19.42
C SER A 100 -14.14 8.51 -18.19
N MET A 101 -13.74 9.57 -17.49
CA MET A 101 -12.92 9.51 -16.28
C MET A 101 -13.81 9.63 -15.04
N PHE A 102 -13.95 8.53 -14.31
CA PHE A 102 -14.77 8.44 -13.10
C PHE A 102 -13.94 8.03 -11.89
N CYS A 103 -14.31 8.54 -10.72
CA CYS A 103 -13.74 8.15 -9.45
C CYS A 103 -14.26 6.76 -9.03
N ALA A 104 -13.38 5.84 -8.71
CA ALA A 104 -13.71 4.57 -8.07
C ALA A 104 -13.62 4.63 -6.55
N MET A 105 -12.72 5.48 -6.04
CA MET A 105 -12.44 5.73 -4.63
C MET A 105 -12.26 7.24 -4.39
N PRO A 106 -12.41 7.73 -3.16
CA PRO A 106 -13.01 7.04 -2.02
C PRO A 106 -14.54 6.81 -2.24
N PRO A 107 -15.23 6.03 -1.38
CA PRO A 107 -16.64 5.65 -1.59
C PRO A 107 -17.59 6.83 -1.77
N GLU A 108 -17.30 7.99 -1.19
CA GLU A 108 -18.08 9.22 -1.25
C GLU A 108 -18.13 9.80 -2.67
N TYR A 109 -17.03 9.64 -3.42
CA TYR A 109 -16.90 10.13 -4.80
C TYR A 109 -17.14 9.05 -5.85
N ARG A 110 -17.46 7.82 -5.45
CA ARG A 110 -17.60 6.70 -6.37
C ARG A 110 -18.64 6.97 -7.48
N GLY A 111 -18.22 6.82 -8.73
CA GLY A 111 -19.02 7.05 -9.92
C GLY A 111 -19.14 8.52 -10.36
N GLN A 112 -18.60 9.47 -9.59
CA GLN A 112 -18.58 10.88 -9.98
C GLN A 112 -17.48 11.16 -11.01
N LEU A 113 -17.65 12.21 -11.81
CA LEU A 113 -16.66 12.64 -12.79
C LEU A 113 -15.46 13.26 -12.07
N VAL A 114 -14.25 12.84 -12.46
CA VAL A 114 -12.98 13.33 -11.87
C VAL A 114 -12.92 14.86 -11.89
N LYS A 115 -13.32 15.48 -13.01
CA LYS A 115 -13.32 16.94 -13.17
C LYS A 115 -14.19 17.66 -12.12
N GLU A 116 -15.31 17.07 -11.72
CA GLU A 116 -16.24 17.70 -10.79
C GLU A 116 -15.70 17.66 -9.36
N VAL A 117 -15.12 16.54 -8.94
CA VAL A 117 -14.53 16.34 -7.62
C VAL A 117 -13.32 17.25 -7.40
N LEU A 118 -12.44 17.36 -8.41
CA LEU A 118 -11.23 18.18 -8.34
C LEU A 118 -11.46 19.70 -8.22
N LEU A 119 -12.70 20.15 -8.41
CA LEU A 119 -13.10 21.54 -8.21
C LEU A 119 -13.57 21.84 -6.78
N GLN A 120 -13.80 20.80 -5.97
CA GLN A 120 -14.43 20.91 -4.65
C GLN A 120 -13.46 20.62 -3.50
N ASP A 121 -12.51 19.69 -3.67
CA ASP A 121 -11.65 19.21 -2.60
C ASP A 121 -10.21 19.78 -2.69
N SER A 122 -9.60 20.01 -1.52
CA SER A 122 -8.30 20.69 -1.37
C SER A 122 -7.40 20.08 -0.29
N SER A 123 -7.60 18.82 0.09
CA SER A 123 -6.64 18.15 0.97
C SER A 123 -5.33 17.88 0.24
N GLU A 124 -4.26 18.54 0.66
CA GLU A 124 -2.92 18.36 0.08
C GLU A 124 -2.27 17.04 0.49
N GLN A 125 -2.81 16.37 1.52
CA GLN A 125 -2.29 15.14 2.07
C GLN A 125 -3.36 14.04 2.03
N CYS A 126 -2.93 12.79 1.84
CA CYS A 126 -3.81 11.64 1.83
C CYS A 126 -3.13 10.34 2.28
N LEU A 127 -3.98 9.38 2.64
CA LEU A 127 -3.59 8.07 3.12
C LEU A 127 -2.81 7.27 2.07
N PRO A 128 -1.83 6.46 2.49
CA PRO A 128 -1.18 5.51 1.60
C PRO A 128 -2.18 4.50 1.04
N MET A 129 -1.93 4.06 -0.19
CA MET A 129 -2.63 2.94 -0.80
C MET A 129 -1.64 2.06 -1.54
N ILE A 130 -1.53 0.81 -1.10
CA ILE A 130 -0.73 -0.22 -1.76
C ILE A 130 -1.48 -0.70 -2.99
N SER A 131 -0.81 -0.72 -4.15
CA SER A 131 -1.39 -1.13 -5.42
C SER A 131 -1.75 -2.62 -5.40
N HIS A 132 -3.05 -2.94 -5.44
CA HIS A 132 -3.53 -4.31 -5.25
C HIS A 132 -3.09 -5.28 -6.36
N GLU A 133 -3.23 -4.88 -7.62
CA GLU A 133 -2.92 -5.78 -8.75
C GLU A 133 -1.40 -5.98 -8.93
N ALA A 134 -0.60 -5.01 -8.47
CA ALA A 134 0.86 -5.11 -8.48
C ALA A 134 1.43 -5.80 -7.23
N PHE A 135 0.61 -6.15 -6.24
CA PHE A 135 1.05 -6.77 -4.99
C PHE A 135 0.99 -8.32 -5.06
N PRO A 136 2.06 -9.03 -4.63
CA PRO A 136 2.11 -10.48 -4.72
C PRO A 136 1.37 -11.15 -3.54
N ASN A 137 0.09 -11.49 -3.72
CA ASN A 137 -0.75 -12.05 -2.65
C ASN A 137 -0.36 -13.47 -2.21
N HIS A 138 -0.01 -14.34 -3.16
CA HIS A 138 0.29 -15.75 -2.90
C HIS A 138 1.44 -16.24 -3.80
N LEU A 139 2.44 -16.87 -3.21
CA LEU A 139 3.58 -17.44 -3.93
C LEU A 139 3.85 -18.86 -3.45
N ASN A 140 4.09 -19.75 -4.42
CA ASN A 140 4.64 -21.07 -4.16
C ASN A 140 6.10 -21.06 -4.61
N LEU A 141 7.00 -21.40 -3.70
CA LEU A 141 8.44 -21.26 -3.86
C LEU A 141 9.10 -22.60 -3.55
N ASP A 142 10.14 -22.92 -4.31
CA ASP A 142 11.09 -23.98 -3.99
C ASP A 142 12.17 -23.47 -3.03
N ILE A 143 12.83 -24.40 -2.36
CA ILE A 143 13.96 -24.11 -1.46
C ILE A 143 15.14 -23.53 -2.25
N ASP A 144 16.02 -22.83 -1.53
CA ASP A 144 17.26 -22.21 -2.01
C ASP A 144 17.08 -21.09 -3.06
N MET A 145 15.85 -20.70 -3.39
CA MET A 145 15.58 -19.56 -4.25
C MET A 145 15.69 -18.22 -3.51
N THR A 146 15.96 -17.16 -4.26
CA THR A 146 15.79 -15.77 -3.81
C THR A 146 14.47 -15.24 -4.36
N VAL A 147 13.59 -14.76 -3.48
CA VAL A 147 12.31 -14.14 -3.89
C VAL A 147 12.37 -12.62 -3.69
N PHE A 148 11.63 -11.91 -4.53
CA PHE A 148 11.41 -10.48 -4.43
C PHE A 148 9.92 -10.21 -4.25
N LEU A 149 9.56 -9.54 -3.16
CA LEU A 149 8.19 -9.16 -2.85
C LEU A 149 8.05 -7.66 -3.00
N ASP A 150 7.46 -7.24 -4.11
CA ASP A 150 7.22 -5.82 -4.38
C ASP A 150 6.07 -5.30 -3.51
N CYS A 151 6.28 -4.16 -2.88
CA CYS A 151 5.22 -3.39 -2.25
C CYS A 151 5.29 -1.97 -2.74
N ARG A 152 4.34 -1.61 -3.62
CA ARG A 152 4.29 -0.31 -4.26
C ARG A 152 3.07 0.44 -3.75
N ALA A 153 3.27 1.61 -3.15
CA ALA A 153 2.21 2.43 -2.57
C ALA A 153 2.18 3.85 -3.13
N MET A 154 1.01 4.48 -3.11
CA MET A 154 0.82 5.88 -3.48
C MET A 154 0.22 6.68 -2.32
N ALA A 155 0.83 7.82 -1.98
CA ALA A 155 0.40 8.71 -0.90
C ALA A 155 1.02 10.11 -1.07
N GLU A 156 0.49 11.10 -0.34
CA GLU A 156 1.15 12.37 -0.05
C GLU A 156 0.98 12.68 1.43
N PRO A 157 2.04 12.90 2.23
CA PRO A 157 3.46 12.72 1.88
C PRO A 157 3.81 11.29 1.48
N ASP A 158 4.93 11.10 0.77
CA ASP A 158 5.43 9.78 0.40
C ASP A 158 5.48 8.83 1.61
N PRO A 159 5.04 7.57 1.47
CA PRO A 159 5.00 6.65 2.60
C PRO A 159 6.37 6.03 2.87
N GLU A 160 6.71 5.85 4.15
CA GLU A 160 7.72 4.90 4.59
C GLU A 160 7.17 3.48 4.42
N ILE A 161 7.90 2.65 3.66
CA ILE A 161 7.54 1.25 3.45
C ILE A 161 8.44 0.35 4.28
N TYR A 162 7.82 -0.58 5.01
CA TYR A 162 8.52 -1.63 5.75
C TYR A 162 7.75 -2.95 5.69
N TRP A 163 8.43 -4.05 6.03
CA TRP A 163 7.83 -5.38 6.07
C TRP A 163 7.84 -5.97 7.47
N VAL A 164 6.87 -6.83 7.74
CA VAL A 164 6.78 -7.61 8.99
C VAL A 164 6.81 -9.08 8.63
N THR A 165 7.78 -9.80 9.19
CA THR A 165 7.92 -11.25 9.02
C THR A 165 6.76 -12.02 9.69
N PRO A 166 6.56 -13.31 9.36
CA PRO A 166 5.58 -14.16 10.05
C PRO A 166 5.78 -14.23 11.57
N LEU A 167 7.01 -14.00 12.05
CA LEU A 167 7.36 -13.97 13.47
C LEU A 167 7.12 -12.61 14.14
N GLY A 168 6.69 -11.59 13.39
CA GLY A 168 6.42 -10.24 13.91
C GLY A 168 7.62 -9.30 13.88
N ASN A 169 8.78 -9.73 13.38
CA ASN A 169 9.95 -8.87 13.25
C ASN A 169 9.74 -7.82 12.14
N LYS A 170 9.98 -6.54 12.45
CA LYS A 170 9.99 -5.43 11.49
C LYS A 170 11.30 -5.42 10.70
N ILE A 171 11.22 -5.38 9.38
CA ILE A 171 12.31 -5.24 8.44
C ILE A 171 12.21 -3.85 7.81
N THR A 172 13.26 -3.05 7.98
CA THR A 172 13.44 -1.73 7.39
C THR A 172 14.64 -1.71 6.45
N VAL A 173 14.85 -0.60 5.72
CA VAL A 173 16.04 -0.40 4.88
C VAL A 173 17.33 -0.47 5.71
N GLU A 174 17.27 -0.11 6.99
CA GLU A 174 18.38 -0.14 7.94
C GLU A 174 18.65 -1.54 8.52
N THR A 175 17.74 -2.50 8.30
CA THR A 175 17.91 -3.86 8.80
C THR A 175 18.96 -4.58 7.97
N LEU A 176 20.18 -4.69 8.49
CA LEU A 176 21.29 -5.39 7.84
C LEU A 176 21.21 -6.89 8.15
N SER A 177 20.82 -7.68 7.16
CA SER A 177 20.83 -9.15 7.22
C SER A 177 21.23 -9.73 5.86
N ASP A 178 21.91 -10.87 5.87
CA ASP A 178 22.13 -11.66 4.65
C ASP A 178 20.82 -12.28 4.13
N LYS A 179 19.87 -12.52 5.04
CA LYS A 179 18.58 -13.13 4.73
C LYS A 179 17.62 -12.16 4.06
N TYR A 180 17.45 -10.98 4.67
CA TYR A 180 16.47 -9.97 4.27
C TYR A 180 17.15 -8.70 3.79
N ARG A 181 16.76 -8.21 2.62
CA ARG A 181 17.18 -6.89 2.12
C ARG A 181 15.96 -6.12 1.62
N LEU A 182 15.75 -4.92 2.13
CA LEU A 182 14.67 -4.05 1.69
C LEU A 182 15.25 -2.94 0.80
N SER A 183 14.70 -2.81 -0.41
CA SER A 183 15.01 -1.67 -1.28
C SER A 183 14.30 -0.40 -0.79
N GLY A 184 14.82 0.78 -1.15
CA GLY A 184 14.14 2.05 -0.88
C GLY A 184 12.78 2.20 -1.57
N GLU A 185 12.50 1.36 -2.56
CA GLU A 185 11.22 1.31 -3.29
C GLU A 185 10.19 0.35 -2.65
N GLY A 186 10.54 -0.30 -1.53
CA GLY A 186 9.63 -1.19 -0.79
C GLY A 186 9.70 -2.67 -1.17
N THR A 187 10.53 -3.06 -2.15
CA THR A 187 10.74 -4.48 -2.50
C THR A 187 11.58 -5.20 -1.45
N LEU A 188 11.01 -6.25 -0.85
CA LEU A 188 11.71 -7.15 0.07
C LEU A 188 12.32 -8.33 -0.69
N ALA A 189 13.65 -8.43 -0.66
CA ALA A 189 14.38 -9.61 -1.11
C ALA A 189 14.61 -10.57 0.07
N ILE A 190 14.23 -11.84 -0.11
CA ILE A 190 14.49 -12.93 0.84
C ILE A 190 15.40 -13.94 0.14
N SER A 191 16.63 -14.08 0.62
CA SER A 191 17.66 -14.94 0.01
C SER A 191 17.62 -16.37 0.57
N SER A 192 18.00 -17.36 -0.25
CA SER A 192 18.16 -18.76 0.18
C SER A 192 16.96 -19.29 0.98
N ILE A 193 15.76 -19.24 0.38
CA ILE A 193 14.51 -19.61 1.04
C ILE A 193 14.53 -21.04 1.57
N GLN A 194 14.06 -21.22 2.80
CA GLN A 194 13.88 -22.50 3.47
C GLN A 194 12.43 -22.67 3.94
N VAL A 195 12.07 -23.87 4.39
CA VAL A 195 10.69 -24.19 4.79
C VAL A 195 10.24 -23.33 5.98
N GLU A 196 11.15 -23.00 6.90
CA GLU A 196 10.97 -22.10 8.02
C GLU A 196 10.62 -20.65 7.63
N ASP A 197 10.95 -20.22 6.41
CA ASP A 197 10.59 -18.89 5.91
C ASP A 197 9.15 -18.83 5.41
N SER A 198 8.45 -19.96 5.30
CA SER A 198 7.05 -19.98 4.91
C SER A 198 6.18 -19.24 5.93
N GLY A 199 5.11 -18.61 5.46
CA GLY A 199 4.20 -17.85 6.33
C GLY A 199 3.64 -16.61 5.65
N ARG A 200 3.10 -15.71 6.48
CA ARG A 200 2.46 -14.46 6.05
C ARG A 200 3.38 -13.28 6.32
N TYR A 201 3.87 -12.66 5.26
CA TYR A 201 4.66 -11.43 5.31
C TYR A 201 3.74 -10.24 5.07
N THR A 202 3.81 -9.24 5.93
CA THR A 202 2.95 -8.06 5.83
C THR A 202 3.76 -6.87 5.38
N CYS A 203 3.42 -6.28 4.23
CA CYS A 203 3.89 -4.95 3.88
C CYS A 203 3.04 -3.90 4.60
N VAL A 204 3.70 -2.86 5.10
CA VAL A 204 3.07 -1.67 5.64
C VAL A 204 3.62 -0.45 4.92
N ALA A 205 2.73 0.38 4.37
CA ALA A 205 3.05 1.70 3.83
C ALA A 205 2.45 2.75 4.76
N GLN A 206 3.27 3.59 5.37
CA GLN A 206 2.86 4.53 6.42
C GLN A 206 3.32 5.96 6.11
N ASN A 207 2.44 6.94 6.26
CA ASN A 207 2.80 8.35 6.29
C ASN A 207 2.14 9.05 7.51
N THR A 208 2.15 10.37 7.53
CA THR A 208 1.55 11.17 8.62
C THR A 208 0.05 11.03 8.72
N GLU A 209 -0.62 10.71 7.62
CA GLU A 209 -2.09 10.59 7.56
C GLU A 209 -2.57 9.22 8.02
N GLY A 210 -1.72 8.20 7.94
CA GLY A 210 -2.03 6.85 8.41
C GLY A 210 -1.22 5.79 7.69
N ALA A 211 -1.80 4.60 7.55
CA ALA A 211 -1.12 3.47 6.94
C ALA A 211 -2.07 2.54 6.17
N ASP A 212 -1.56 1.91 5.13
CA ASP A 212 -2.18 0.78 4.45
C ASP A 212 -1.30 -0.46 4.58
N THR A 213 -1.93 -1.65 4.57
CA THR A 213 -1.25 -2.92 4.79
C THR A 213 -1.71 -4.00 3.82
N ARG A 214 -0.77 -4.81 3.35
CA ARG A 214 -1.05 -5.97 2.47
C ARG A 214 -0.23 -7.18 2.89
N VAL A 215 -0.78 -8.37 2.70
CA VAL A 215 -0.19 -9.62 3.18
C VAL A 215 0.13 -10.54 2.02
N ALA A 216 1.41 -10.88 1.87
CA ALA A 216 1.92 -11.89 0.96
C ALA A 216 2.03 -13.23 1.71
N THR A 217 1.40 -14.28 1.17
CA THR A 217 1.47 -15.63 1.74
C THR A 217 2.49 -16.45 0.94
N LEU A 218 3.58 -16.84 1.60
CA LEU A 218 4.64 -17.66 1.00
C LEU A 218 4.47 -19.12 1.41
N ARG A 219 4.31 -20.00 0.43
CA ARG A 219 4.40 -21.45 0.61
C ARG A 219 5.74 -21.92 0.08
N VAL A 220 6.48 -22.68 0.89
CA VAL A 220 7.80 -23.19 0.52
C VAL A 220 7.75 -24.71 0.44
N ASN A 221 8.07 -25.27 -0.72
CA ASN A 221 7.97 -26.69 -1.02
C ASN A 221 6.61 -27.30 -0.60
N GLY A 222 5.52 -26.59 -0.94
CA GLY A 222 4.14 -26.96 -0.59
C GLY A 222 3.74 -26.73 0.88
N THR A 223 4.66 -26.30 1.74
CA THR A 223 4.44 -26.11 3.17
C THR A 223 4.12 -24.65 3.50
N LEU A 224 3.14 -24.44 4.39
CA LEU A 224 2.85 -23.15 5.00
C LEU A 224 2.93 -23.30 6.52
N LEU A 225 4.03 -22.84 7.10
CA LEU A 225 4.17 -22.73 8.55
C LEU A 225 3.47 -21.44 8.99
N ASP A 226 2.23 -21.58 9.46
CA ASP A 226 1.57 -20.45 10.12
C ASP A 226 2.26 -20.28 11.48
N GLY A 227 3.06 -19.21 11.61
CA GLY A 227 3.82 -18.91 12.82
C GLY A 227 2.96 -19.06 14.07
N ALA A 228 3.54 -19.66 15.12
CA ALA A 228 2.93 -20.02 16.40
C ALA A 228 1.71 -19.16 16.79
N GLN A 229 0.55 -19.81 17.01
CA GLN A 229 -0.67 -19.25 17.64
C GLN A 229 -0.76 -17.72 17.60
N LEU A 230 -1.00 -17.17 16.42
CA LEU A 230 -1.17 -15.73 16.24
C LEU A 230 -2.20 -15.18 17.25
N LEU A 231 -1.83 -14.11 17.95
CA LEU A 231 -2.76 -13.40 18.82
C LEU A 231 -3.90 -12.85 17.96
N LYS A 232 -5.08 -13.47 18.06
CA LYS A 232 -6.27 -12.98 17.35
C LYS A 232 -6.81 -11.77 18.10
N ILE A 233 -6.60 -10.59 17.52
CA ILE A 233 -7.18 -9.33 17.96
C ILE A 233 -8.51 -9.13 17.21
N TYR A 234 -9.58 -8.94 17.97
CA TYR A 234 -10.93 -8.67 17.49
C TYR A 234 -11.26 -7.21 17.73
N VAL A 235 -11.53 -6.47 16.65
CA VAL A 235 -12.11 -5.13 16.74
C VAL A 235 -13.56 -5.26 17.20
N LYS A 236 -13.88 -4.69 18.36
CA LYS A 236 -15.23 -4.66 18.93
C LYS A 236 -16.01 -3.44 18.47
N GLN A 237 -15.34 -2.31 18.37
CA GLN A 237 -15.94 -1.03 17.98
C GLN A 237 -14.85 -0.14 17.38
N ALA A 238 -15.22 0.64 16.36
CA ALA A 238 -14.38 1.68 15.77
C ALA A 238 -15.17 2.99 15.80
N GLU A 239 -14.58 4.01 16.40
CA GLU A 239 -15.06 5.39 16.45
C GLU A 239 -14.11 6.29 15.65
N SER A 240 -14.44 7.56 15.49
CA SER A 240 -13.61 8.52 14.76
C SER A 240 -12.20 8.71 15.34
N HIS A 241 -12.00 8.43 16.63
CA HIS A 241 -10.72 8.65 17.32
C HIS A 241 -10.30 7.47 18.22
N SER A 242 -11.03 6.36 18.19
CA SER A 242 -10.78 5.24 19.08
C SER A 242 -11.14 3.91 18.43
N ILE A 243 -10.40 2.85 18.77
CA ILE A 243 -10.74 1.48 18.38
C ILE A 243 -10.70 0.62 19.64
N LEU A 244 -11.84 0.02 19.98
CA LEU A 244 -11.90 -0.96 21.05
C LEU A 244 -11.54 -2.33 20.49
N VAL A 245 -10.46 -2.91 21.01
CA VAL A 245 -10.00 -4.25 20.62
C VAL A 245 -10.07 -5.24 21.79
N SER A 246 -10.17 -6.52 21.48
CA SER A 246 -10.14 -7.62 22.46
C SER A 246 -9.36 -8.79 21.89
N TRP A 247 -8.71 -9.59 22.74
CA TRP A 247 -8.01 -10.80 22.31
C TRP A 247 -8.19 -11.90 23.35
N LYS A 248 -8.01 -13.15 22.94
CA LYS A 248 -8.02 -14.30 23.83
C LYS A 248 -6.70 -15.04 23.71
N VAL A 249 -5.97 -15.18 24.81
CA VAL A 249 -4.73 -15.94 24.87
C VAL A 249 -5.07 -17.40 25.12
N ASN A 250 -4.67 -18.30 24.21
CA ASN A 250 -4.84 -19.75 24.33
C ASN A 250 -3.53 -20.45 24.75
N SER A 251 -2.68 -19.77 25.53
CA SER A 251 -1.45 -20.37 26.06
C SER A 251 -1.53 -20.48 27.59
N ASN A 252 -1.11 -21.62 28.11
CA ASN A 252 -0.80 -21.82 29.53
C ASN A 252 0.55 -21.15 29.93
N VAL A 253 1.13 -20.31 29.06
CA VAL A 253 2.55 -19.91 29.12
C VAL A 253 2.73 -18.39 29.28
N MET A 254 1.72 -17.56 29.03
CA MET A 254 1.77 -16.14 29.42
C MET A 254 1.11 -15.96 30.79
N THR A 255 1.90 -16.07 31.86
CA THR A 255 1.54 -15.42 33.12
C THR A 255 1.58 -13.92 32.89
N SER A 256 0.42 -13.25 32.82
CA SER A 256 0.40 -11.79 32.81
C SER A 256 1.06 -11.28 34.09
N ASN A 257 2.08 -10.42 33.99
CA ASN A 257 2.64 -9.70 35.14
C ASN A 257 1.67 -8.64 35.73
N LEU A 258 0.40 -8.66 35.32
CA LEU A 258 -0.66 -7.83 35.87
C LEU A 258 -0.90 -8.25 37.32
N LYS A 259 -0.34 -7.47 38.25
CA LYS A 259 -0.64 -7.57 39.67
C LYS A 259 -1.96 -6.86 39.92
N TRP A 260 -3.00 -7.64 40.16
CA TRP A 260 -4.31 -7.13 40.57
C TRP A 260 -4.26 -6.76 42.04
N SER A 261 -4.42 -5.49 42.38
CA SER A 261 -4.67 -5.06 43.76
C SER A 261 -6.12 -4.65 43.91
N SER A 262 -6.88 -5.33 44.78
CA SER A 262 -8.19 -4.85 45.20
C SER A 262 -7.99 -3.81 46.30
N ALA A 263 -8.53 -2.61 46.11
CA ALA A 263 -8.65 -1.64 47.20
C ALA A 263 -9.91 -1.98 47.98
N THR A 264 -9.78 -2.68 49.12
CA THR A 264 -10.88 -2.85 50.07
C THR A 264 -10.81 -1.73 51.10
N MET A 265 -11.62 -0.68 50.94
CA MET A 265 -11.98 0.15 52.08
C MET A 265 -13.07 -0.59 52.86
N LYS A 266 -12.72 -1.21 53.99
CA LYS A 266 -13.72 -1.62 54.98
C LYS A 266 -14.33 -0.35 55.57
N ILE A 267 -15.65 -0.20 55.46
CA ILE A 267 -16.63 0.07 56.54
C ILE A 267 -18.04 0.16 55.90
N ASP A 268 -18.88 -0.82 56.24
CA ASP A 268 -20.35 -0.84 56.30
C ASP A 268 -21.18 -0.11 55.21
N ASN A 269 -21.09 -0.53 53.95
CA ASN A 269 -22.07 -0.13 52.93
C ASN A 269 -22.42 -1.31 52.00
N PRO A 270 -23.69 -1.72 51.83
CA PRO A 270 -24.08 -2.89 51.01
C PRO A 270 -23.99 -2.69 49.48
N HIS A 271 -23.56 -1.52 49.01
CA HIS A 271 -23.37 -1.22 47.58
C HIS A 271 -21.88 -1.12 47.20
N ILE A 272 -21.09 -2.15 47.46
CA ILE A 272 -19.66 -2.16 47.09
C ILE A 272 -19.53 -2.58 45.62
N THR A 273 -19.05 -1.65 44.79
CA THR A 273 -18.58 -1.95 43.44
C THR A 273 -17.11 -2.35 43.53
N TYR A 274 -16.80 -3.63 43.26
CA TYR A 274 -15.42 -4.10 43.19
C TYR A 274 -14.74 -3.47 41.98
N THR A 275 -13.90 -2.45 42.22
CA THR A 275 -13.12 -1.79 41.18
C THR A 275 -11.70 -2.32 41.23
N ALA A 276 -11.26 -2.95 40.15
CA ALA A 276 -9.87 -3.28 39.92
C ALA A 276 -9.26 -2.21 39.01
N ARG A 277 -8.18 -1.57 39.44
CA ARG A 277 -7.39 -0.68 38.59
C ARG A 277 -6.22 -1.44 38.00
N VAL A 278 -6.08 -1.35 36.69
CA VAL A 278 -4.82 -1.61 35.99
C VAL A 278 -4.04 -0.29 36.07
N PRO A 279 -2.77 -0.28 36.51
CA PRO A 279 -1.96 0.94 36.53
C PRO A 279 -1.80 1.55 35.14
#